data_AF-A0A4R8QT75-F1
#
_entry.id   AF-A0A4R8QT75-F1
#
_cell.length_a   1.000
_cell.length_b   1.000
_cell.length_c   1.000
_cell.angle_alpha   90.00
_cell.angle_beta   90.00
_cell.angle_gamma   90.00
#
_symmetry.space_group_name_H-M   'P 1'
#
loop_
_entity.id
_entity.type
_entity.pdbx_description
1 polymer ?
#
loop_
_entity_poly.entity_id
_entity_poly.type
_entity_poly.pdbx_seq_one_letter_code
_entity_poly.pdbx_strand_id
1 'polypeptide(L)'
;MASKSPSTGIDLSALPADPESRSFSPSELNDPYNLTTHIKSETDIGNLTSSSSSSSRPAQNSARKRIHHNFTRGGAKDARLQDFYRAQNGRIRSLLKSVDDHEREAKEAQGDSNLKYQIAVKGSLAANVVLSALQLYAAISSGSLSLFTTMADSVFDPLSGAMLMLSHRAVKKVDTRRYPSGRARISTAGNIVFSFIMFSVSLVLIVMSARDLAAGSEEETNDFNLASVIAVAIAFGTKFCLWLYCWSIKHIYSQVEILWRDHRNDLFINGFGIFTFSAGSKIRWWIDPMGAIILSFLIASLWLRTAYEEFQLLIGVSAEPEFLQLITYIAMTHSPDVKQIDTVRAYHSGPRYIVEIDIVMDRHERLEIAHDVAEALQTKIERLPGVERAYVHIDYETSHKPEHDLKKDL
;
A
#
# COMPACT_ATOMS: atom_id res chain seq x y z
N MET A 1 -47.69 -41.75 -4.44
CA MET A 1 -47.11 -42.38 -3.24
C MET A 1 -45.92 -41.55 -2.80
N ALA A 2 -46.06 -40.87 -1.67
CA ALA A 2 -45.06 -39.98 -1.10
C ALA A 2 -43.91 -40.78 -0.48
N SER A 3 -42.67 -40.41 -0.80
CA SER A 3 -41.47 -40.86 -0.10
C SER A 3 -40.87 -39.65 0.62
N LYS A 4 -40.88 -39.70 1.95
CA LYS A 4 -40.33 -38.69 2.87
C LYS A 4 -38.80 -38.82 2.89
N SER A 5 -38.09 -37.73 2.61
CA SER A 5 -36.68 -37.55 2.98
C SER A 5 -36.59 -36.90 4.37
N PRO A 6 -35.65 -37.31 5.25
CA PRO A 6 -35.57 -36.81 6.61
C PRO A 6 -34.89 -35.44 6.69
N SER A 7 -35.46 -34.58 7.53
CA SER A 7 -34.93 -33.28 7.93
C SER A 7 -33.71 -33.46 8.86
N THR A 8 -32.52 -33.24 8.35
CA THR A 8 -31.33 -33.00 9.19
C THR A 8 -31.23 -31.50 9.46
N GLY A 9 -31.62 -31.09 10.67
CA GLY A 9 -31.34 -29.76 11.18
C GLY A 9 -29.82 -29.55 11.23
N ILE A 10 -29.35 -28.46 10.64
CA ILE A 10 -27.97 -28.02 10.77
C ILE A 10 -27.84 -27.43 12.17
N ASP A 11 -27.09 -28.10 13.02
CA ASP A 11 -26.73 -27.61 14.34
C ASP A 11 -25.81 -26.39 14.19
N LEU A 12 -26.39 -25.19 14.34
CA LEU A 12 -25.70 -23.90 14.21
C LEU A 12 -24.73 -23.59 15.38
N SER A 13 -24.53 -24.53 16.30
CA SER A 13 -23.60 -24.40 17.42
C SER A 13 -22.16 -24.85 17.12
N ALA A 14 -21.90 -25.41 15.93
CA ALA A 14 -20.59 -25.95 15.54
C ALA A 14 -19.79 -25.09 14.54
N LEU A 15 -20.07 -23.79 14.44
CA LEU A 15 -19.23 -22.86 13.68
C LEU A 15 -18.05 -22.41 14.56
N PRO A 16 -16.79 -22.65 14.19
CA PRO A 16 -15.65 -22.09 14.91
C PRO A 16 -15.73 -20.55 14.86
N ALA A 17 -15.75 -19.94 16.05
CA ALA A 17 -15.44 -18.54 16.21
C ALA A 17 -13.97 -18.31 15.83
N ASP A 18 -13.71 -17.19 15.18
CA ASP A 18 -12.43 -16.67 14.69
C ASP A 18 -11.73 -17.39 13.52
N PRO A 19 -11.56 -16.71 12.35
CA PRO A 19 -10.68 -17.16 11.29
C PRO A 19 -9.18 -17.08 11.66
N GLU A 20 -8.83 -16.54 12.83
CA GLU A 20 -7.45 -16.46 13.34
C GLU A 20 -7.04 -17.63 14.26
N SER A 21 -7.96 -18.56 14.55
CA SER A 21 -7.70 -19.66 15.49
C SER A 21 -7.13 -20.93 14.84
N ARG A 22 -6.69 -20.87 13.58
CA ARG A 22 -5.92 -21.98 12.98
C ARG A 22 -4.57 -22.08 13.70
N SER A 23 -4.51 -22.98 14.67
CA SER A 23 -3.26 -23.47 15.23
C SER A 23 -2.43 -24.05 14.10
N PHE A 24 -1.47 -23.27 13.62
CA PHE A 24 -0.38 -23.79 12.83
C PHE A 24 0.34 -24.79 13.72
N SER A 25 0.18 -26.09 13.45
CA SER A 25 1.08 -27.09 14.02
C SER A 25 2.46 -26.78 13.45
N PRO A 26 3.44 -26.36 14.26
CA PRO A 26 4.79 -26.22 13.78
C PRO A 26 5.25 -27.65 13.51
N SER A 27 5.46 -28.02 12.25
CA SER A 27 6.48 -29.03 12.01
C SER A 27 7.76 -28.46 12.62
N GLU A 28 8.38 -29.19 13.55
CA GLU A 28 9.62 -28.82 14.24
C GLU A 28 10.79 -28.45 13.30
N LEU A 29 10.60 -28.55 11.98
CA LEU A 29 11.53 -28.15 10.93
C LEU A 29 11.65 -26.64 10.64
N ASN A 30 10.69 -25.78 11.04
CA ASN A 30 10.63 -24.40 10.54
C ASN A 30 10.99 -23.29 11.56
N ASP A 31 11.51 -23.61 12.74
CA ASP A 31 11.91 -22.59 13.73
C ASP A 31 13.26 -22.91 14.42
N PRO A 32 14.39 -22.93 13.68
CA PRO A 32 15.69 -23.27 14.26
C PRO A 32 16.18 -22.26 15.32
N TYR A 33 15.57 -21.06 15.38
CA TYR A 33 15.92 -20.01 16.33
C TYR A 33 14.89 -19.84 17.46
N ASN A 34 13.91 -20.74 17.59
CA ASN A 34 12.85 -20.69 18.61
C ASN A 34 12.11 -19.34 18.69
N LEU A 35 11.93 -18.66 17.55
CA LEU A 35 11.24 -17.37 17.47
C LEU A 35 9.80 -17.44 17.98
N THR A 36 9.15 -18.60 17.84
CA THR A 36 7.81 -18.88 18.39
C THR A 36 7.70 -18.59 19.88
N THR A 37 8.76 -18.82 20.65
CA THR A 37 8.79 -18.58 22.11
C THR A 37 8.71 -17.10 22.48
N HIS A 38 9.06 -16.21 21.55
CA HIS A 38 9.01 -14.77 21.74
C HIS A 38 7.64 -14.16 21.37
N ILE A 39 6.71 -14.95 20.82
CA ILE A 39 5.35 -14.48 20.51
C ILE A 39 4.58 -14.31 21.82
N LYS A 40 4.06 -13.11 22.06
CA LYS A 40 3.18 -12.84 23.22
C LYS A 40 1.72 -13.06 22.86
N SER A 41 0.95 -13.67 23.75
CA SER A 41 -0.51 -13.78 23.55
C SER A 41 -1.18 -12.40 23.65
N GLU A 42 -2.35 -12.22 23.04
CA GLU A 42 -3.12 -10.97 23.17
C GLU A 42 -3.46 -10.66 24.64
N THR A 43 -3.69 -11.70 25.46
CA THR A 43 -3.87 -11.56 26.90
C THR A 43 -2.61 -11.06 27.61
N ASP A 44 -1.42 -11.52 27.22
CA ASP A 44 -0.16 -11.03 27.81
C ASP A 44 0.14 -9.59 27.41
N ILE A 45 -0.18 -9.22 26.16
CA ILE A 45 -0.05 -7.85 25.66
C ILE A 45 -0.98 -6.91 26.43
N GLY A 46 -2.21 -7.35 26.71
CA GLY A 46 -3.15 -6.61 27.57
C GLY A 46 -2.68 -6.50 29.03
N ASN A 47 -1.99 -7.52 29.56
CA ASN A 47 -1.51 -7.55 30.95
C ASN A 47 -0.20 -6.76 31.18
N LEU A 48 0.57 -6.47 30.13
CA LEU A 48 1.79 -5.64 30.23
C LEU A 48 1.51 -4.20 30.70
N THR A 49 0.28 -3.72 30.58
CA THR A 49 -0.14 -2.37 30.98
C THR A 49 -0.68 -2.31 32.42
N SER A 50 -1.14 -3.45 32.96
CA SER A 50 -1.62 -3.54 34.35
C SER A 50 -0.48 -3.66 35.37
N SER A 51 0.68 -4.14 34.91
CA SER A 51 1.87 -4.35 35.74
C SER A 51 2.82 -3.13 35.77
N SER A 52 2.81 -2.28 34.75
CA SER A 52 3.54 -1.00 34.74
C SER A 52 2.86 0.09 35.59
N SER A 53 1.58 -0.08 35.93
CA SER A 53 0.82 0.83 36.82
C SER A 53 0.90 0.46 38.31
N SER A 54 1.51 -0.68 38.66
CA SER A 54 1.55 -1.20 40.04
C SER A 54 2.88 -1.02 40.77
N SER A 55 3.90 -0.35 40.20
CA SER A 55 5.10 0.03 40.97
C SER A 55 4.81 1.24 41.87
N SER A 56 3.90 1.08 42.83
CA SER A 56 3.76 2.00 43.96
C SER A 56 5.05 1.94 44.80
N ARG A 57 5.85 3.01 44.74
CA ARG A 57 6.92 3.26 45.72
C ARG A 57 6.33 3.14 47.14
N PRO A 58 7.04 2.52 48.10
CA PRO A 58 6.55 2.44 49.47
C PRO A 58 6.33 3.84 50.03
N ALA A 59 5.11 4.08 50.53
CA ALA A 59 4.66 5.36 51.05
C ALA A 59 5.50 5.76 52.29
N GLN A 60 6.35 6.78 52.14
CA GLN A 60 6.80 7.56 53.28
C GLN A 60 5.80 8.70 53.51
N ASN A 61 5.27 8.72 54.73
CA ASN A 61 4.34 9.70 55.27
C ASN A 61 4.80 11.15 55.04
N SER A 62 3.99 11.93 54.33
CA SER A 62 3.98 13.39 54.45
C SER A 62 2.68 13.93 53.87
N ALA A 63 1.87 14.52 54.74
CA ALA A 63 0.61 15.15 54.40
C ALA A 63 0.85 16.37 53.48
N ARG A 64 0.54 16.22 52.18
CA ARG A 64 0.22 17.37 51.33
C ARG A 64 -0.68 16.95 50.17
N LYS A 65 -1.97 17.25 50.33
CA LYS A 65 -3.02 17.08 49.33
C LYS A 65 -2.71 17.98 48.12
N ARG A 66 -2.03 17.43 47.11
CA ARG A 66 -1.94 18.03 45.76
C ARG A 66 -2.81 17.20 44.82
N ILE A 67 -3.94 17.77 44.42
CA ILE A 67 -4.73 17.29 43.29
C ILE A 67 -3.92 17.62 42.04
N HIS A 68 -3.17 16.64 41.53
CA HIS A 68 -2.57 16.71 40.20
C HIS A 68 -3.44 15.92 39.22
N HIS A 69 -3.98 16.62 38.24
CA HIS A 69 -4.61 16.05 37.04
C HIS A 69 -3.53 15.35 36.19
N ASN A 70 -3.15 14.13 36.56
CA ASN A 70 -2.30 13.25 35.74
C ASN A 70 -3.18 12.27 34.96
N PHE A 71 -4.05 12.80 34.10
CA PHE A 71 -4.76 11.98 33.12
C PHE A 71 -4.10 12.22 31.76
N THR A 72 -3.83 11.16 30.99
CA THR A 72 -3.42 11.10 29.56
C THR A 72 -1.97 10.80 29.17
N ARG A 73 -0.94 10.87 30.03
CA ARG A 73 0.46 10.57 29.59
C ARG A 73 0.90 9.10 29.69
N GLY A 74 0.23 8.29 30.52
CA GLY A 74 0.51 6.85 30.68
C GLY A 74 -0.08 6.00 29.55
N GLY A 75 -1.38 6.15 29.29
CA GLY A 75 -2.10 5.34 28.29
C GLY A 75 -1.56 5.43 26.87
N ALA A 76 -1.01 6.59 26.47
CA ALA A 76 -0.37 6.73 25.15
C ALA A 76 0.96 5.97 25.02
N LYS A 77 1.68 5.75 26.14
CA LYS A 77 2.89 4.92 26.16
C LYS A 77 2.54 3.44 26.17
N ASP A 78 1.50 3.09 26.93
CA ASP A 78 1.00 1.72 27.03
C ASP A 78 0.43 1.24 25.68
N ALA A 79 -0.34 2.08 24.97
CA ALA A 79 -0.82 1.77 23.62
C ALA A 79 0.33 1.56 22.63
N ARG A 80 1.36 2.42 22.66
CA ARG A 80 2.56 2.24 21.81
C ARG A 80 3.30 0.94 22.10
N LEU A 81 3.33 0.51 23.36
CA LEU A 81 3.97 -0.75 23.75
C LEU A 81 3.16 -1.95 23.24
N GLN A 82 1.82 -1.87 23.30
CA GLN A 82 0.94 -2.89 22.73
C GLN A 82 1.12 -2.99 21.22
N ASP A 83 1.11 -1.85 20.52
CA ASP A 83 1.35 -1.79 19.08
C ASP A 83 2.71 -2.37 18.70
N PHE A 84 3.75 -2.10 19.51
CA PHE A 84 5.08 -2.68 19.32
C PHE A 84 5.07 -4.22 19.39
N TYR A 85 4.44 -4.81 20.41
CA TYR A 85 4.37 -6.27 20.54
C TYR A 85 3.49 -6.91 19.47
N ARG A 86 2.40 -6.24 19.06
CA ARG A 86 1.57 -6.70 17.94
C ARG A 86 2.36 -6.68 16.63
N ALA A 87 3.11 -5.62 16.36
CA ALA A 87 3.99 -5.54 15.20
C ALA A 87 5.10 -6.60 15.24
N GLN A 88 5.72 -6.81 16.41
CA GLN A 88 6.73 -7.86 16.62
C GLN A 88 6.16 -9.25 16.37
N ASN A 89 5.00 -9.58 16.95
CA ASN A 89 4.32 -10.85 16.74
C ASN A 89 4.01 -11.07 15.25
N GLY A 90 3.52 -10.04 14.56
CA GLY A 90 3.26 -10.08 13.12
C GLY A 90 4.53 -10.38 12.32
N ARG A 91 5.66 -9.75 12.68
CA ARG A 91 6.96 -9.97 12.06
C ARG A 91 7.46 -11.40 12.26
N ILE A 92 7.42 -11.91 13.50
CA ILE A 92 7.83 -13.28 13.80
C ILE A 92 6.98 -14.29 13.01
N ARG A 93 5.66 -14.10 13.01
CA ARG A 93 4.75 -14.94 12.22
C ARG A 93 5.10 -14.91 10.73
N SER A 94 5.44 -13.74 10.18
CA SER A 94 5.86 -13.60 8.79
C SER A 94 7.16 -14.36 8.47
N LEU A 95 8.16 -14.30 9.36
CA LEU A 95 9.43 -15.02 9.19
C LEU A 95 9.23 -16.55 9.21
N LEU A 96 8.35 -17.04 10.08
CA LEU A 96 8.08 -18.47 10.26
C LEU A 96 7.18 -19.08 9.18
N LYS A 97 6.53 -18.24 8.35
CA LYS A 97 5.73 -18.73 7.23
C LYS A 97 6.63 -19.38 6.18
N SER A 98 6.15 -20.50 5.63
CA SER A 98 6.84 -21.11 4.50
C SER A 98 6.76 -20.21 3.27
N VAL A 99 7.74 -20.33 2.37
CA VAL A 99 7.73 -19.59 1.09
C VAL A 99 6.47 -19.92 0.28
N ASP A 100 6.00 -21.16 0.33
CA ASP A 100 4.77 -21.59 -0.35
C ASP A 100 3.52 -20.92 0.24
N ASP A 101 3.50 -20.67 1.56
CA ASP A 101 2.42 -19.92 2.20
C ASP A 101 2.44 -18.43 1.81
N HIS A 102 3.63 -17.82 1.72
CA HIS A 102 3.78 -16.45 1.20
C HIS A 102 3.30 -16.35 -0.25
N GLU A 103 3.63 -17.31 -1.10
CA GLU A 103 3.16 -17.37 -2.49
C GLU A 103 1.64 -17.57 -2.57
N ARG A 104 1.09 -18.48 -1.74
CA ARG A 104 -0.36 -18.75 -1.68
C ARG A 104 -1.14 -17.52 -1.21
N GLU A 105 -0.71 -16.87 -0.13
CA GLU A 105 -1.35 -15.65 0.37
C GLU A 105 -1.29 -14.53 -0.66
N ALA A 106 -0.16 -14.37 -1.37
CA ALA A 106 -0.06 -13.39 -2.44
C ALA A 106 -1.02 -13.72 -3.61
N LYS A 107 -1.17 -15.00 -3.97
CA LYS A 107 -2.13 -15.46 -4.99
C LYS A 107 -3.59 -15.30 -4.53
N GLU A 108 -3.88 -15.51 -3.25
CA GLU A 108 -5.22 -15.31 -2.67
C GLU A 108 -5.55 -13.82 -2.56
N ALA A 109 -4.58 -12.97 -2.21
CA ALA A 109 -4.71 -11.51 -2.22
C ALA A 109 -4.85 -10.94 -3.64
N GLN A 110 -4.25 -11.59 -4.64
CA GLN A 110 -4.49 -11.34 -6.07
C GLN A 110 -5.73 -12.08 -6.61
N GLY A 111 -6.32 -12.96 -5.80
CA GLY A 111 -7.26 -14.01 -6.17
C GLY A 111 -8.67 -13.49 -6.42
N ASP A 112 -8.95 -13.37 -7.71
CA ASP A 112 -10.21 -13.12 -8.42
C ASP A 112 -11.46 -13.91 -7.97
N SER A 113 -11.44 -14.74 -6.92
CA SER A 113 -12.50 -15.75 -6.68
C SER A 113 -13.70 -15.26 -5.85
N ASN A 114 -13.62 -14.12 -5.16
CA ASN A 114 -14.76 -13.60 -4.40
C ASN A 114 -15.56 -12.59 -5.23
N LEU A 115 -16.85 -12.88 -5.45
CA LEU A 115 -17.79 -11.96 -6.11
C LEU A 115 -17.76 -10.55 -5.49
N LYS A 116 -17.62 -10.44 -4.17
CA LYS A 116 -17.53 -9.15 -3.46
C LYS A 116 -16.30 -8.35 -3.91
N TYR A 117 -15.15 -9.01 -4.06
CA TYR A 117 -13.91 -8.39 -4.51
C TYR A 117 -14.01 -7.95 -5.98
N GLN A 118 -14.54 -8.81 -6.86
CA GLN A 118 -14.73 -8.44 -8.27
C GLN A 118 -15.71 -7.27 -8.43
N ILE A 119 -16.80 -7.25 -7.66
CA ILE A 119 -17.76 -6.14 -7.66
C ILE A 119 -17.08 -4.87 -7.13
N ALA A 120 -16.28 -4.95 -6.06
CA ALA A 120 -15.55 -3.79 -5.54
C ALA A 120 -14.61 -3.18 -6.57
N VAL A 121 -13.74 -4.01 -7.19
CA VAL A 121 -12.71 -3.53 -8.12
C VAL A 121 -13.31 -3.14 -9.48
N LYS A 122 -14.04 -4.04 -10.14
CA LYS A 122 -14.62 -3.78 -11.46
C LYS A 122 -15.75 -2.75 -11.40
N GLY A 123 -16.57 -2.80 -10.33
CA GLY A 123 -17.64 -1.84 -10.10
C GLY A 123 -17.11 -0.44 -9.83
N SER A 124 -16.04 -0.30 -9.03
CA SER A 124 -15.41 1.02 -8.82
C SER A 124 -14.79 1.57 -10.10
N LEU A 125 -14.13 0.72 -10.91
CA LEU A 125 -13.59 1.15 -12.19
C LEU A 125 -14.69 1.63 -13.15
N ALA A 126 -15.78 0.85 -13.29
CA ALA A 126 -16.91 1.23 -14.13
C ALA A 126 -17.59 2.51 -13.63
N ALA A 127 -17.75 2.66 -12.31
CA ALA A 127 -18.29 3.87 -11.72
C ALA A 127 -17.39 5.08 -11.99
N ASN A 128 -16.07 4.97 -11.82
CA ASN A 128 -15.14 6.07 -12.11
C ASN A 128 -15.22 6.52 -13.58
N VAL A 129 -15.43 5.60 -14.53
CA VAL A 129 -15.66 5.94 -15.95
C VAL A 129 -16.99 6.67 -16.18
N VAL A 130 -18.07 6.25 -15.52
CA VAL A 130 -19.37 6.94 -15.63
C VAL A 130 -19.32 8.32 -14.97
N LEU A 131 -18.65 8.41 -13.82
CA LEU A 131 -18.49 9.63 -13.06
C LEU A 131 -17.64 10.66 -13.80
N SER A 132 -16.60 10.22 -14.51
CA SER A 132 -15.79 11.12 -15.33
C SER A 132 -16.60 11.78 -16.45
N ALA A 133 -17.49 11.03 -17.11
CA ALA A 133 -18.40 11.59 -18.11
C ALA A 133 -19.41 12.58 -17.51
N LEU A 134 -19.93 12.28 -16.31
CA LEU A 134 -20.87 13.16 -15.61
C LEU A 134 -20.21 14.47 -15.17
N GLN A 135 -18.96 14.41 -14.68
CA GLN A 135 -18.21 15.60 -14.29
C GLN A 135 -17.74 16.41 -15.49
N LEU A 136 -17.39 15.77 -16.61
CA LEU A 136 -17.10 16.45 -17.88
C LEU A 136 -18.30 17.26 -18.34
N TYR A 137 -19.50 16.67 -18.30
CA TYR A 137 -20.74 17.39 -18.57
C TYR A 137 -20.91 18.59 -17.63
N ALA A 138 -20.77 18.38 -16.31
CA ALA A 138 -20.95 19.43 -15.33
C ALA A 138 -19.95 20.60 -15.46
N ALA A 139 -18.68 20.31 -15.78
CA ALA A 139 -17.65 21.32 -15.99
C ALA A 139 -17.96 22.16 -17.25
N ILE A 140 -18.32 21.51 -18.36
CA ILE A 140 -18.65 22.21 -19.61
C ILE A 140 -19.92 23.05 -19.45
N SER A 141 -20.95 22.54 -18.76
CA SER A 141 -22.21 23.26 -18.60
C SER A 141 -22.14 24.40 -17.58
N SER A 142 -21.28 24.29 -16.56
CA SER A 142 -21.15 25.33 -15.53
C SER A 142 -20.21 26.46 -15.93
N GLY A 143 -19.20 26.19 -16.77
CA GLY A 143 -18.13 27.15 -17.04
C GLY A 143 -17.24 27.46 -15.83
N SER A 144 -17.38 26.72 -14.73
CA SER A 144 -16.63 26.96 -13.49
C SER A 144 -15.24 26.34 -13.54
N LEU A 145 -14.25 27.12 -13.09
CA LEU A 145 -12.86 26.69 -13.00
C LEU A 145 -12.63 25.65 -11.90
N SER A 146 -13.36 25.72 -10.78
CA SER A 146 -13.22 24.71 -9.72
C SER A 146 -13.83 23.38 -10.14
N LEU A 147 -14.97 23.39 -10.85
CA LEU A 147 -15.57 22.17 -11.41
C LEU A 147 -14.74 21.58 -12.55
N PHE A 148 -14.08 22.44 -13.35
CA PHE A 148 -13.12 21.99 -14.35
C PHE A 148 -11.90 21.31 -13.69
N THR A 149 -11.46 21.80 -12.52
CA THR A 149 -10.36 21.18 -11.78
C THR A 149 -10.74 19.79 -11.25
N THR A 150 -11.91 19.64 -10.62
CA THR A 150 -12.40 18.33 -10.16
C THR A 150 -12.66 17.35 -11.30
N MET A 151 -13.11 17.87 -12.45
CA MET A 151 -13.32 17.06 -13.65
C MET A 151 -12.00 16.53 -14.18
N ALA A 152 -10.95 17.37 -14.25
CA ALA A 152 -9.65 16.93 -14.74
C ALA A 152 -9.17 15.73 -13.93
N ASP A 153 -9.20 15.84 -12.60
CA ASP A 153 -8.85 14.74 -11.69
C ASP A 153 -9.63 13.45 -12.02
N SER A 154 -10.97 13.52 -12.02
CA SER A 154 -11.81 12.33 -12.25
C SER A 154 -11.76 11.76 -13.67
N VAL A 155 -11.39 12.54 -14.69
CA VAL A 155 -11.19 12.05 -16.07
C VAL A 155 -9.86 11.34 -16.22
N PHE A 156 -8.83 11.87 -15.58
CA PHE A 156 -7.49 11.32 -15.66
C PHE A 156 -7.31 10.08 -14.75
N ASP A 157 -8.08 9.94 -13.66
CA ASP A 157 -8.09 8.73 -12.83
C ASP A 157 -8.31 7.42 -13.62
N PRO A 158 -9.41 7.23 -14.37
CA PRO A 158 -9.60 6.02 -15.17
C PRO A 158 -8.58 5.89 -16.30
N LEU A 159 -8.04 7.01 -16.81
CA LEU A 159 -6.99 6.98 -17.82
C LEU A 159 -5.67 6.44 -17.25
N SER A 160 -5.33 6.79 -16.01
CA SER A 160 -4.17 6.25 -15.30
C SER A 160 -4.31 4.72 -15.11
N GLY A 161 -5.50 4.25 -14.71
CA GLY A 161 -5.82 2.83 -14.58
C GLY A 161 -5.75 2.10 -15.92
N ALA A 162 -6.22 2.72 -17.00
CA ALA A 162 -6.09 2.18 -18.35
C ALA A 162 -4.62 2.09 -18.79
N MET A 163 -3.81 3.11 -18.50
CA MET A 163 -2.37 3.11 -18.80
C MET A 163 -1.64 2.01 -18.02
N LEU A 164 -2.00 1.78 -16.75
CA LEU A 164 -1.48 0.68 -15.95
C LEU A 164 -1.89 -0.68 -16.53
N MET A 165 -3.15 -0.85 -16.95
CA MET A 165 -3.62 -2.08 -17.61
C MET A 165 -2.87 -2.35 -18.92
N LEU A 166 -2.64 -1.33 -19.73
CA LEU A 166 -1.87 -1.44 -20.97
C LEU A 166 -0.41 -1.80 -20.68
N SER A 167 0.20 -1.16 -19.69
CA SER A 167 1.56 -1.45 -19.24
C SER A 167 1.67 -2.89 -18.76
N HIS A 168 0.76 -3.37 -17.92
CA HIS A 168 0.76 -4.74 -17.44
C HIS A 168 0.56 -5.75 -18.59
N ARG A 169 -0.31 -5.46 -19.57
CA ARG A 169 -0.43 -6.27 -20.79
C ARG A 169 0.87 -6.28 -21.60
N ALA A 170 1.57 -5.17 -21.68
CA ALA A 170 2.86 -5.07 -22.36
C ALA A 170 3.96 -5.86 -21.62
N VAL A 171 3.94 -5.88 -20.28
CA VAL A 171 4.86 -6.69 -19.45
C VAL A 171 4.56 -8.19 -19.53
N LYS A 172 3.31 -8.59 -19.76
CA LYS A 172 2.97 -10.02 -19.95
C LYS A 172 3.40 -10.60 -21.30
N LYS A 173 3.56 -9.76 -22.34
CA LYS A 173 3.88 -10.19 -23.71
C LYS A 173 5.38 -10.02 -24.07
N VAL A 174 6.27 -10.10 -23.08
CA VAL A 174 7.68 -9.76 -23.26
C VAL A 174 8.45 -10.95 -23.81
N ASP A 175 9.18 -10.71 -24.90
CA ASP A 175 10.19 -11.64 -25.39
C ASP A 175 11.43 -11.57 -24.48
N THR A 176 11.71 -12.68 -23.80
CA THR A 176 12.83 -12.83 -22.87
C THR A 176 14.19 -12.68 -23.54
N ARG A 177 14.31 -12.91 -24.86
CA ARG A 177 15.58 -12.74 -25.58
C ARG A 177 15.97 -11.27 -25.76
N ARG A 178 14.97 -10.38 -25.94
CA ARG A 178 15.22 -8.94 -26.15
C ARG A 178 15.32 -8.19 -24.83
N TYR A 179 14.63 -8.67 -23.79
CA TYR A 179 14.62 -8.08 -22.46
C TYR A 179 14.87 -9.17 -21.40
N PRO A 180 16.14 -9.55 -21.18
CA PRO A 180 16.49 -10.64 -20.26
C PRO A 180 16.13 -10.33 -18.80
N SER A 181 16.15 -9.05 -18.41
CA SER A 181 15.71 -8.58 -17.09
C SER A 181 14.22 -8.23 -17.05
N GLY A 182 13.42 -8.67 -18.03
CA GLY A 182 12.00 -8.32 -18.12
C GLY A 182 11.71 -6.87 -18.56
N ARG A 183 10.43 -6.50 -18.56
CA ARG A 183 9.95 -5.13 -18.85
C ARG A 183 9.13 -4.53 -17.71
N ALA A 184 9.29 -5.01 -16.47
CA ALA A 184 8.52 -4.54 -15.32
C ALA A 184 8.59 -3.00 -15.14
N ARG A 185 9.76 -2.42 -15.44
CA ARG A 185 10.04 -0.97 -15.38
C ARG A 185 9.20 -0.11 -16.33
N ILE A 186 8.61 -0.69 -17.39
CA ILE A 186 7.71 0.06 -18.30
C ILE A 186 6.50 0.59 -17.54
N SER A 187 6.00 -0.15 -16.54
CA SER A 187 4.88 0.31 -15.72
C SER A 187 5.24 1.57 -14.94
N THR A 188 6.37 1.56 -14.26
CA THR A 188 6.92 2.71 -13.52
C THR A 188 7.17 3.91 -14.44
N ALA A 189 7.79 3.68 -15.61
CA ALA A 189 8.03 4.74 -16.58
C ALA A 189 6.71 5.35 -17.11
N GLY A 190 5.70 4.52 -17.36
CA GLY A 190 4.37 4.96 -17.76
C GLY A 190 3.71 5.83 -16.69
N ASN A 191 3.78 5.42 -15.41
CA ASN A 191 3.26 6.18 -14.28
C ASN A 191 3.97 7.54 -14.14
N ILE A 192 5.30 7.60 -14.30
CA ILE A 192 6.06 8.86 -14.26
C ILE A 192 5.59 9.83 -15.36
N VAL A 193 5.49 9.34 -16.60
CA VAL A 193 5.01 10.17 -17.73
C VAL A 193 3.60 10.69 -17.46
N PHE A 194 2.73 9.83 -16.93
CA PHE A 194 1.37 10.21 -16.59
C PHE A 194 1.33 11.29 -15.49
N SER A 195 2.12 11.14 -14.43
CA SER A 195 2.25 12.15 -13.37
C SER A 195 2.71 13.50 -13.89
N PHE A 196 3.62 13.55 -14.87
CA PHE A 196 4.06 14.79 -15.50
C PHE A 196 2.97 15.44 -16.38
N ILE A 197 2.16 14.63 -17.08
CA ILE A 197 0.99 15.12 -17.81
C ILE A 197 0.01 15.77 -16.83
N MET A 198 -0.28 15.10 -15.72
CA MET A 198 -1.19 15.62 -14.69
C MET A 198 -0.68 16.89 -14.03
N PHE A 199 0.60 16.92 -13.67
CA PHE A 199 1.25 18.13 -13.16
C PHE A 199 1.12 19.30 -14.15
N SER A 200 1.30 19.03 -15.45
CA SER A 200 1.17 20.04 -16.50
C SER A 200 -0.27 20.56 -16.62
N VAL A 201 -1.27 19.67 -16.58
CA VAL A 201 -2.70 20.04 -16.57
C VAL A 201 -3.00 20.91 -15.36
N SER A 202 -2.55 20.53 -14.16
CA SER A 202 -2.73 21.33 -12.94
C SER A 202 -2.08 22.71 -13.04
N LEU A 203 -0.89 22.83 -13.65
CA LEU A 203 -0.24 24.12 -13.87
C LEU A 203 -1.05 25.00 -14.81
N VAL A 204 -1.59 24.44 -15.90
CA VAL A 204 -2.49 25.18 -16.81
C VAL A 204 -3.72 25.69 -16.05
N LEU A 205 -4.33 24.86 -15.19
CA LEU A 205 -5.48 25.26 -14.39
C LEU A 205 -5.17 26.35 -13.36
N ILE A 206 -3.99 26.30 -12.73
CA ILE A 206 -3.50 27.38 -11.86
C ILE A 206 -3.40 28.68 -12.66
N VAL A 207 -2.78 28.65 -13.84
CA VAL A 207 -2.61 29.85 -14.67
C VAL A 207 -3.95 30.39 -15.18
N MET A 208 -4.86 29.53 -15.62
CA MET A 208 -6.22 29.91 -16.03
C MET A 208 -6.97 30.56 -14.88
N SER A 209 -6.93 29.96 -13.70
CA SER A 209 -7.64 30.46 -12.52
C SER A 209 -7.02 31.74 -11.96
N ALA A 210 -5.70 31.88 -12.02
CA ALA A 210 -5.02 33.11 -11.63
C ALA A 210 -5.31 34.27 -12.59
N ARG A 211 -5.42 33.98 -13.90
CA ARG A 211 -5.82 34.98 -14.90
C ARG A 211 -7.26 35.44 -14.69
N ASP A 212 -8.17 34.52 -14.42
CA ASP A 212 -9.57 34.83 -14.13
C ASP A 212 -9.69 35.69 -12.87
N LEU A 213 -8.97 35.31 -11.81
CA LEU A 213 -8.90 36.09 -10.57
C LEU A 213 -8.30 37.50 -10.78
N ALA A 214 -7.30 37.64 -11.64
CA ALA A 214 -6.65 38.91 -11.94
C ALA A 214 -7.44 39.80 -12.92
N ALA A 215 -8.20 39.20 -13.83
CA ALA A 215 -9.08 39.92 -14.76
C ALA A 215 -10.20 40.63 -14.01
N GLY A 216 -10.68 40.04 -12.92
CA GLY A 216 -11.77 40.59 -12.13
C GLY A 216 -13.14 40.35 -12.79
N SER A 217 -14.18 40.37 -11.97
CA SER A 217 -15.58 40.29 -12.40
C SER A 217 -16.30 41.57 -11.97
N GLU A 218 -17.07 42.17 -12.89
CA GLU A 218 -18.02 43.25 -12.55
C GLU A 218 -19.24 42.69 -11.79
N GLU A 219 -19.56 41.41 -11.98
CA GLU A 219 -20.64 40.74 -11.29
C GLU A 219 -20.22 40.29 -9.88
N GLU A 220 -21.16 40.38 -8.94
CA GLU A 220 -20.88 40.04 -7.55
C GLU A 220 -20.69 38.53 -7.30
N THR A 221 -21.28 37.71 -8.17
CA THR A 221 -21.41 36.26 -8.08
C THR A 221 -21.35 35.62 -9.46
N ASN A 222 -20.81 34.40 -9.55
CA ASN A 222 -20.80 33.64 -10.81
C ASN A 222 -22.17 33.05 -11.15
N ASP A 223 -22.39 32.76 -12.43
CA ASP A 223 -23.59 32.09 -12.93
C ASP A 223 -23.83 30.73 -12.23
N PHE A 224 -25.03 30.57 -11.68
CA PHE A 224 -25.42 29.36 -10.95
C PHE A 224 -26.11 28.36 -11.87
N ASN A 225 -25.37 27.36 -12.33
CA ASN A 225 -25.94 26.26 -13.10
C ASN A 225 -26.40 25.11 -12.19
N LEU A 226 -27.69 25.08 -11.85
CA LEU A 226 -28.32 24.04 -11.01
C LEU A 226 -28.07 22.62 -11.56
N ALA A 227 -28.09 22.44 -12.88
CA ALA A 227 -27.87 21.13 -13.50
C ALA A 227 -26.45 20.62 -13.25
N SER A 228 -25.46 21.52 -13.20
CA SER A 228 -24.06 21.19 -12.91
C SER A 228 -23.90 20.79 -11.44
N VAL A 229 -24.54 21.51 -10.51
CA VAL A 229 -24.55 21.14 -9.08
C VAL A 229 -25.15 19.75 -8.87
N ILE A 230 -26.29 19.48 -9.50
CA ILE A 230 -26.97 18.18 -9.38
C ILE A 230 -26.06 17.07 -9.92
N ALA A 231 -25.43 17.27 -11.08
CA ALA A 231 -24.49 16.31 -11.66
C ALA A 231 -23.31 16.00 -10.72
N VAL A 232 -22.66 17.03 -10.17
CA VAL A 232 -21.52 16.83 -9.26
C VAL A 232 -21.96 16.28 -7.90
N ALA A 233 -23.17 16.62 -7.42
CA ALA A 233 -23.75 16.05 -6.21
C ALA A 233 -24.08 14.56 -6.36
N ILE A 234 -24.62 14.13 -7.52
CA ILE A 234 -24.79 12.72 -7.86
C ILE A 234 -23.44 12.02 -7.91
N ALA A 235 -22.42 12.68 -8.47
CA ALA A 235 -21.07 12.12 -8.54
C ALA A 235 -20.47 11.90 -7.15
N PHE A 236 -20.57 12.91 -6.28
CA PHE A 236 -20.15 12.86 -4.89
C PHE A 236 -20.91 11.78 -4.10
N GLY A 237 -22.23 11.69 -4.26
CA GLY A 237 -23.05 10.67 -3.61
C GLY A 237 -22.67 9.25 -4.05
N THR A 238 -22.36 9.06 -5.33
CA THR A 238 -21.90 7.76 -5.85
C THR A 238 -20.53 7.38 -5.29
N LYS A 239 -19.55 8.30 -5.28
CA LYS A 239 -18.24 8.05 -4.64
C LYS A 239 -18.37 7.80 -3.14
N PHE A 240 -19.28 8.50 -2.46
CA PHE A 240 -19.56 8.26 -1.04
C PHE A 240 -20.13 6.85 -0.77
N CYS A 241 -21.05 6.37 -1.62
CA CYS A 241 -21.55 5.00 -1.54
C CYS A 241 -20.45 3.96 -1.78
N LEU A 242 -19.58 4.19 -2.77
CA LEU A 242 -18.41 3.33 -3.03
C LEU A 242 -17.42 3.33 -1.88
N TRP A 243 -17.20 4.49 -1.26
CA TRP A 243 -16.36 4.64 -0.08
C TRP A 243 -16.91 3.86 1.11
N LEU A 244 -18.22 3.93 1.38
CA LEU A 244 -18.88 3.13 2.42
C LEU A 244 -18.79 1.63 2.13
N TYR A 245 -19.00 1.24 0.88
CA TYR A 245 -18.88 -0.15 0.46
C TYR A 245 -17.46 -0.66 0.70
N CYS A 246 -16.44 0.04 0.20
CA CYS A 246 -15.04 -0.33 0.39
C CYS A 246 -14.64 -0.31 1.87
N TRP A 247 -15.17 0.62 2.67
CA TRP A 247 -14.93 0.65 4.12
C TRP A 247 -15.37 -0.64 4.81
N SER A 248 -16.49 -1.24 4.40
CA SER A 248 -17.01 -2.47 5.00
C SER A 248 -16.13 -3.70 4.72
N ILE A 249 -15.34 -3.68 3.64
CA ILE A 249 -14.55 -4.83 3.17
C ILE A 249 -13.03 -4.56 3.18
N LYS A 250 -12.58 -3.36 3.57
CA LYS A 250 -11.16 -2.97 3.57
C LYS A 250 -10.27 -3.88 4.43
N HIS A 251 -10.81 -4.45 5.51
CA HIS A 251 -10.05 -5.30 6.43
C HIS A 251 -9.82 -6.72 5.89
N ILE A 252 -10.51 -7.09 4.81
CA ILE A 252 -10.43 -8.44 4.22
C ILE A 252 -9.41 -8.46 3.08
N TYR A 253 -9.32 -7.38 2.30
CA TYR A 253 -8.50 -7.32 1.08
C TYR A 253 -7.64 -6.06 1.05
N SER A 254 -6.31 -6.22 0.98
CA SER A 254 -5.35 -5.11 0.91
C SER A 254 -5.59 -4.19 -0.30
N GLN A 255 -5.96 -4.75 -1.46
CA GLN A 255 -6.29 -3.98 -2.65
C GLN A 255 -7.53 -3.09 -2.47
N VAL A 256 -8.51 -3.55 -1.69
CA VAL A 256 -9.72 -2.77 -1.37
C VAL A 256 -9.38 -1.65 -0.39
N GLU A 257 -8.40 -1.82 0.50
CA GLU A 257 -7.91 -0.74 1.33
C GLU A 257 -7.29 0.39 0.51
N ILE A 258 -6.49 0.07 -0.51
CA ILE A 258 -5.91 1.06 -1.43
C ILE A 258 -7.04 1.81 -2.15
N LEU A 259 -8.00 1.09 -2.73
CA LEU A 259 -9.16 1.67 -3.40
C LEU A 259 -10.04 2.51 -2.47
N TRP A 260 -10.14 2.13 -1.20
CA TRP A 260 -10.84 2.92 -0.20
C TRP A 260 -10.12 4.26 0.08
N ARG A 261 -8.79 4.24 0.17
CA ARG A 261 -7.99 5.46 0.36
C ARG A 261 -8.12 6.41 -0.83
N ASP A 262 -8.18 5.85 -2.03
CA ASP A 262 -8.43 6.53 -3.30
C ASP A 262 -9.78 7.25 -3.29
N HIS A 263 -10.89 6.50 -3.14
CA HIS A 263 -12.25 7.07 -3.06
C HIS A 263 -12.39 8.14 -1.97
N ARG A 264 -11.67 8.00 -0.85
CA ARG A 264 -11.65 8.99 0.22
C ARG A 264 -11.01 10.30 -0.23
N ASN A 265 -9.86 10.23 -0.90
CA ASN A 265 -9.15 11.41 -1.40
C ASN A 265 -10.03 12.17 -2.41
N ASP A 266 -10.66 11.43 -3.32
CA ASP A 266 -11.52 12.00 -4.34
C ASP A 266 -12.76 12.66 -3.76
N LEU A 267 -13.30 12.11 -2.67
CA LEU A 267 -14.42 12.72 -1.96
C LEU A 267 -14.03 14.09 -1.38
N PHE A 268 -12.80 14.23 -0.88
CA PHE A 268 -12.29 15.51 -0.39
C PHE A 268 -12.12 16.52 -1.54
N ILE A 269 -11.49 16.11 -2.64
CA ILE A 269 -11.26 16.96 -3.82
C ILE A 269 -12.60 17.42 -4.43
N ASN A 270 -13.51 16.47 -4.70
CA ASN A 270 -14.82 16.75 -5.28
C ASN A 270 -15.71 17.55 -4.32
N GLY A 271 -15.71 17.22 -3.03
CA GLY A 271 -16.47 17.96 -2.02
C GLY A 271 -15.99 19.41 -1.90
N PHE A 272 -14.68 19.62 -1.93
CA PHE A 272 -14.10 20.96 -1.92
C PHE A 272 -14.47 21.75 -3.18
N GLY A 273 -14.40 21.13 -4.37
CA GLY A 273 -14.80 21.78 -5.62
C GLY A 273 -16.28 22.20 -5.65
N ILE A 274 -17.21 21.34 -5.22
CA ILE A 274 -18.64 21.71 -5.09
C ILE A 274 -18.81 22.89 -4.13
N PHE A 275 -18.08 22.87 -3.00
CA PHE A 275 -18.15 23.92 -1.99
C PHE A 275 -17.69 25.27 -2.57
N THR A 276 -16.53 25.31 -3.24
CA THR A 276 -15.97 26.53 -3.82
C THR A 276 -16.81 27.07 -4.96
N PHE A 277 -17.38 26.19 -5.81
CA PHE A 277 -18.32 26.57 -6.85
C PHE A 277 -19.61 27.20 -6.28
N SER A 278 -20.20 26.54 -5.28
CA SER A 278 -21.43 26.99 -4.62
C SER A 278 -21.21 28.30 -3.85
N ALA A 279 -20.03 28.48 -3.25
CA ALA A 279 -19.65 29.71 -2.59
C ALA A 279 -19.35 30.85 -3.60
N GLY A 280 -18.73 30.53 -4.73
CA GLY A 280 -18.48 31.45 -5.83
C GLY A 280 -19.75 32.05 -6.43
N SER A 281 -20.78 31.21 -6.56
CA SER A 281 -22.08 31.56 -7.14
C SER A 281 -23.06 32.22 -6.15
N LYS A 282 -22.88 32.06 -4.83
CA LYS A 282 -23.80 32.64 -3.82
C LYS A 282 -23.20 33.72 -2.93
N ILE A 283 -21.89 33.74 -2.74
CA ILE A 283 -21.23 34.64 -1.78
C ILE A 283 -20.38 35.65 -2.53
N ARG A 284 -19.37 35.20 -3.28
CA ARG A 284 -18.47 36.09 -4.02
C ARG A 284 -17.77 35.37 -5.16
N TRP A 285 -17.78 35.97 -6.35
CA TRP A 285 -17.23 35.39 -7.58
C TRP A 285 -15.81 34.82 -7.43
N TRP A 286 -14.91 35.51 -6.70
CA TRP A 286 -13.48 35.13 -6.58
C TRP A 286 -13.23 33.84 -5.81
N ILE A 287 -14.22 33.34 -5.06
CA ILE A 287 -14.07 32.09 -4.28
C ILE A 287 -13.90 30.89 -5.22
N ASP A 288 -14.54 30.90 -6.39
CA ASP A 288 -14.44 29.82 -7.37
C ASP A 288 -13.02 29.71 -7.99
N PRO A 289 -12.44 30.76 -8.60
CA PRO A 289 -11.08 30.71 -9.12
C PRO A 289 -10.03 30.53 -8.01
N MET A 290 -10.23 31.08 -6.81
CA MET A 290 -9.31 30.79 -5.69
C MET A 290 -9.38 29.30 -5.28
N GLY A 291 -10.59 28.74 -5.21
CA GLY A 291 -10.79 27.31 -4.95
C GLY A 291 -10.09 26.43 -5.98
N ALA A 292 -10.21 26.79 -7.26
CA ALA A 292 -9.54 26.11 -8.37
C ALA A 292 -8.00 26.17 -8.26
N ILE A 293 -7.42 27.31 -7.85
CA ILE A 293 -5.96 27.44 -7.61
C ILE A 293 -5.53 26.50 -6.48
N ILE A 294 -6.23 26.52 -5.34
CA ILE A 294 -5.91 25.68 -4.19
C ILE A 294 -5.98 24.21 -4.58
N LEU A 295 -7.06 23.81 -5.25
CA LEU A 295 -7.27 22.42 -5.66
C LEU A 295 -6.23 21.96 -6.68
N SER A 296 -5.93 22.79 -7.68
CA SER A 296 -4.92 22.49 -8.69
C SER A 296 -3.51 22.38 -8.07
N PHE A 297 -3.18 23.20 -7.07
CA PHE A 297 -1.91 23.09 -6.35
C PHE A 297 -1.81 21.80 -5.52
N LEU A 298 -2.90 21.38 -4.89
CA LEU A 298 -2.97 20.11 -4.16
C LEU A 298 -2.78 18.92 -5.10
N ILE A 299 -3.49 18.90 -6.23
CA ILE A 299 -3.37 17.86 -7.26
C ILE A 299 -1.94 17.84 -7.82
N ALA A 300 -1.38 18.99 -8.19
CA ALA A 300 0.00 19.09 -8.68
C ALA A 300 1.02 18.54 -7.68
N SER A 301 0.86 18.85 -6.39
CA SER A 301 1.75 18.38 -5.32
C SER A 301 1.65 16.86 -5.11
N LEU A 302 0.44 16.31 -5.20
CA LEU A 302 0.20 14.87 -5.09
C LEU A 302 0.88 14.13 -6.24
N TRP A 303 0.65 14.57 -7.49
CA TRP A 303 1.26 13.94 -8.67
C TRP A 303 2.77 14.10 -8.73
N LEU A 304 3.32 15.24 -8.27
CA LEU A 304 4.77 15.42 -8.18
C LEU A 304 5.39 14.46 -7.17
N ARG A 305 4.73 14.24 -6.02
CA ARG A 305 5.14 13.24 -5.05
C ARG A 305 5.06 11.82 -5.63
N THR A 306 3.97 11.46 -6.30
CA THR A 306 3.84 10.17 -6.97
C THR A 306 4.93 9.96 -8.03
N ALA A 307 5.24 10.99 -8.83
CA ALA A 307 6.34 10.93 -9.78
C ALA A 307 7.69 10.66 -9.10
N TYR A 308 7.95 11.30 -7.97
CA TYR A 308 9.16 11.09 -7.19
C TYR A 308 9.25 9.65 -6.65
N GLU A 309 8.17 9.13 -6.06
CA GLU A 309 8.11 7.76 -5.53
C GLU A 309 8.36 6.73 -6.65
N GLU A 310 7.69 6.86 -7.80
CA GLU A 310 7.92 6.00 -8.97
C GLU A 310 9.34 6.13 -9.52
N PHE A 311 9.91 7.34 -9.52
CA PHE A 311 11.29 7.55 -9.93
C PHE A 311 12.29 6.85 -9.01
N GLN A 312 12.05 6.84 -7.69
CA GLN A 312 12.88 6.09 -6.74
C GLN A 312 12.85 4.58 -6.99
N LEU A 313 11.70 4.03 -7.39
CA LEU A 313 11.58 2.62 -7.80
C LEU A 313 12.39 2.31 -9.07
N LEU A 314 12.56 3.29 -9.95
CA LEU A 314 13.35 3.14 -11.17
C LEU A 314 14.86 3.21 -10.91
N ILE A 315 15.29 4.05 -9.96
CA ILE A 315 16.70 4.16 -9.54
C ILE A 315 17.16 2.91 -8.77
N GLY A 316 16.23 2.24 -8.10
CA GLY A 316 16.51 1.06 -7.29
C GLY A 316 16.75 1.39 -5.83
N VAL A 317 15.80 2.09 -5.21
CA VAL A 317 15.76 2.24 -3.76
C VAL A 317 15.75 0.87 -3.06
N SER A 318 16.39 0.78 -1.90
CA SER A 318 16.44 -0.44 -1.08
C SER A 318 15.03 -0.89 -0.68
N ALA A 319 14.84 -2.19 -0.58
CA ALA A 319 13.63 -2.79 -0.04
C ALA A 319 13.43 -2.42 1.44
N GLU A 320 12.20 -2.57 1.91
CA GLU A 320 11.83 -2.37 3.31
C GLU A 320 12.64 -3.29 4.25
N PRO A 321 13.06 -2.83 5.44
CA PRO A 321 13.83 -3.66 6.37
C PRO A 321 13.17 -4.98 6.76
N GLU A 322 11.84 -5.03 6.76
CA GLU A 322 11.02 -6.22 6.98
C GLU A 322 11.29 -7.29 5.92
N PHE A 323 11.35 -6.89 4.65
CA PHE A 323 11.63 -7.79 3.54
C PHE A 323 13.08 -8.27 3.54
N LEU A 324 14.03 -7.38 3.83
CA LEU A 324 15.44 -7.75 3.99
C LEU A 324 15.62 -8.81 5.09
N GLN A 325 14.99 -8.62 6.25
CA GLN A 325 15.06 -9.59 7.34
C GLN A 325 14.41 -10.93 7.00
N LEU A 326 13.31 -10.93 6.22
CA LEU A 326 12.70 -12.15 5.72
C LEU A 326 13.66 -12.94 4.82
N ILE A 327 14.30 -12.26 3.87
CA ILE A 327 15.28 -12.89 2.99
C ILE A 327 16.46 -13.44 3.81
N THR A 328 17.00 -12.62 4.73
CA THR A 328 18.10 -13.04 5.61
C THR A 328 17.70 -14.30 6.40
N TYR A 329 16.52 -14.32 7.00
CA TYR A 329 16.04 -15.48 7.75
C TYR A 329 15.92 -16.73 6.87
N ILE A 330 15.34 -16.61 5.67
CA ILE A 330 15.19 -17.74 4.73
C ILE A 330 16.55 -18.27 4.30
N ALA A 331 17.52 -17.39 4.04
CA ALA A 331 18.88 -17.78 3.66
C ALA A 331 19.62 -18.46 4.82
N MET A 332 19.50 -17.96 6.05
CA MET A 332 20.16 -18.55 7.24
C MET A 332 19.63 -19.94 7.56
N THR A 333 18.34 -20.18 7.28
CA THR A 333 17.64 -21.42 7.60
C THR A 333 17.56 -22.38 6.42
N HIS A 334 18.25 -22.08 5.31
CA HIS A 334 18.11 -22.83 4.07
C HIS A 334 18.75 -24.22 4.11
N SER A 335 20.02 -24.29 4.52
CA SER A 335 20.83 -25.52 4.54
C SER A 335 21.83 -25.46 5.69
N PRO A 336 22.17 -26.60 6.34
CA PRO A 336 23.25 -26.64 7.33
C PRO A 336 24.64 -26.32 6.76
N ASP A 337 24.82 -26.40 5.45
CA ASP A 337 26.10 -26.09 4.79
C ASP A 337 26.37 -24.58 4.70
N VAL A 338 25.33 -23.76 4.87
CA VAL A 338 25.43 -22.30 4.97
C VAL A 338 25.94 -21.95 6.36
N LYS A 339 27.21 -21.57 6.47
CA LYS A 339 27.84 -21.23 7.75
C LYS A 339 27.48 -19.83 8.22
N GLN A 340 27.44 -18.89 7.28
CA GLN A 340 27.19 -17.48 7.56
C GLN A 340 26.60 -16.79 6.33
N ILE A 341 25.90 -15.68 6.57
CA ILE A 341 25.52 -14.73 5.53
C ILE A 341 26.44 -13.53 5.66
N ASP A 342 27.11 -13.16 4.57
CA ASP A 342 27.94 -11.97 4.54
C ASP A 342 27.07 -10.73 4.26
N THR A 343 26.42 -10.71 3.10
CA THR A 343 25.67 -9.56 2.61
C THR A 343 24.30 -9.96 2.07
N VAL A 344 23.26 -9.18 2.43
CA VAL A 344 21.93 -9.27 1.82
C VAL A 344 21.54 -7.90 1.31
N ARG A 345 21.27 -7.81 0.02
CA ARG A 345 20.76 -6.60 -0.64
C ARG A 345 19.50 -6.95 -1.39
N ALA A 346 18.47 -6.14 -1.22
CA ALA A 346 17.29 -6.20 -2.06
C ALA A 346 16.95 -4.76 -2.46
N TYR A 347 16.79 -4.53 -3.75
CA TYR A 347 16.49 -3.21 -4.29
C TYR A 347 15.46 -3.30 -5.40
N HIS A 348 14.75 -2.20 -5.61
CA HIS A 348 13.69 -2.15 -6.61
C HIS A 348 14.22 -2.17 -8.04
N SER A 349 13.51 -2.87 -8.91
CA SER A 349 13.63 -2.86 -10.37
C SER A 349 12.23 -2.54 -10.91
N GLY A 350 11.85 -1.25 -10.84
CA GLY A 350 10.46 -0.85 -11.02
C GLY A 350 9.59 -1.43 -9.89
N PRO A 351 8.45 -2.10 -10.18
CA PRO A 351 7.55 -2.60 -9.14
C PRO A 351 8.01 -3.90 -8.46
N ARG A 352 9.12 -4.50 -8.89
CA ARG A 352 9.64 -5.79 -8.37
C ARG A 352 11.00 -5.61 -7.70
N TYR A 353 11.48 -6.65 -7.01
CA TYR A 353 12.78 -6.68 -6.35
C TYR A 353 13.80 -7.50 -7.14
N ILE A 354 15.02 -6.99 -7.19
CA ILE A 354 16.22 -7.79 -7.43
C ILE A 354 16.86 -8.04 -6.07
N VAL A 355 17.22 -9.29 -5.81
CA VAL A 355 17.81 -9.73 -4.55
C VAL A 355 19.21 -10.26 -4.81
N GLU A 356 20.18 -9.82 -4.03
CA GLU A 356 21.57 -10.27 -4.04
C GLU A 356 21.89 -10.79 -2.63
N ILE A 357 22.39 -12.03 -2.55
CA ILE A 357 22.68 -12.73 -1.30
C ILE A 357 24.06 -13.35 -1.41
N ASP A 358 24.93 -13.02 -0.47
CA ASP A 358 26.27 -13.59 -0.39
C ASP A 358 26.29 -14.54 0.81
N ILE A 359 26.44 -15.85 0.53
CA ILE A 359 26.49 -16.91 1.53
C ILE A 359 27.90 -17.46 1.67
N VAL A 360 28.25 -17.85 2.89
CA VAL A 360 29.57 -18.38 3.22
C VAL A 360 29.47 -19.89 3.45
N MET A 361 30.24 -20.66 2.70
CA MET A 361 30.32 -22.12 2.76
C MET A 361 31.74 -22.61 3.11
N ASP A 362 31.90 -23.91 3.37
CA ASP A 362 33.22 -24.48 3.64
C ASP A 362 34.13 -24.42 2.40
N ARG A 363 35.39 -23.99 2.59
CA ARG A 363 36.41 -23.92 1.54
C ARG A 363 36.68 -25.27 0.87
N HIS A 364 36.53 -26.36 1.61
CA HIS A 364 36.80 -27.72 1.17
C HIS A 364 35.54 -28.43 0.67
N GLU A 365 34.39 -27.75 0.65
CA GLU A 365 33.17 -28.30 0.09
C GLU A 365 33.32 -28.52 -1.41
N ARG A 366 32.65 -29.55 -1.93
CA ARG A 366 32.67 -29.79 -3.37
C ARG A 366 31.90 -28.68 -4.06
N LEU A 367 32.46 -28.14 -5.15
CA LEU A 367 31.81 -27.09 -5.97
C LEU A 367 30.39 -27.49 -6.39
N GLU A 368 30.18 -28.78 -6.70
CA GLU A 368 28.88 -29.36 -7.02
C GLU A 368 27.87 -29.15 -5.90
N ILE A 369 28.24 -29.45 -4.65
CA ILE A 369 27.37 -29.31 -3.48
C ILE A 369 27.12 -27.83 -3.19
N ALA A 370 28.16 -26.99 -3.25
CA ALA A 370 28.03 -25.56 -3.06
C ALA A 370 27.08 -24.94 -4.10
N HIS A 371 27.24 -25.29 -5.37
CA HIS A 371 26.38 -24.86 -6.46
C HIS A 371 24.92 -25.28 -6.23
N ASP A 372 24.68 -26.55 -5.90
CA ASP A 372 23.32 -27.06 -5.70
C ASP A 372 22.60 -26.38 -4.53
N VAL A 373 23.32 -26.09 -3.43
CA VAL A 373 22.78 -25.32 -2.29
C VAL A 373 22.45 -23.89 -2.71
N ALA A 374 23.34 -23.22 -3.45
CA ALA A 374 23.09 -21.85 -3.91
C ALA A 374 21.96 -21.76 -4.94
N GLU A 375 21.86 -22.69 -5.89
CA GLU A 375 20.79 -22.75 -6.89
C GLU A 375 19.43 -23.05 -6.22
N ALA A 376 19.42 -23.94 -5.23
CA ALA A 376 18.23 -24.22 -4.43
C ALA A 376 17.78 -22.98 -3.64
N LEU A 377 18.72 -22.23 -3.04
CA LEU A 377 18.44 -20.98 -2.35
C LEU A 377 17.91 -19.92 -3.32
N GLN A 378 18.55 -19.75 -4.49
CA GLN A 378 18.12 -18.83 -5.53
C GLN A 378 16.67 -19.11 -5.92
N THR A 379 16.36 -20.37 -6.25
CA THR A 379 15.00 -20.79 -6.64
C THR A 379 13.99 -20.55 -5.52
N LYS A 380 14.39 -20.75 -4.26
CA LYS A 380 13.54 -20.52 -3.08
C LYS A 380 13.22 -19.02 -2.91
N ILE A 381 14.18 -18.13 -3.11
CA ILE A 381 13.97 -16.68 -3.00
C ILE A 381 13.19 -16.14 -4.19
N GLU A 382 13.41 -16.65 -5.41
CA GLU A 382 12.65 -16.24 -6.61
C GLU A 382 11.15 -16.58 -6.52
N ARG A 383 10.74 -17.53 -5.65
CA ARG A 383 9.33 -17.83 -5.39
C ARG A 383 8.65 -16.80 -4.48
N LEU A 384 9.40 -15.97 -3.78
CA LEU A 384 8.81 -14.94 -2.92
C LEU A 384 8.03 -13.91 -3.75
N PRO A 385 6.89 -13.43 -3.25
CA PRO A 385 6.07 -12.47 -3.98
C PRO A 385 6.84 -11.16 -4.20
N GLY A 386 6.83 -10.69 -5.45
CA GLY A 386 7.49 -9.44 -5.83
C GLY A 386 8.97 -9.58 -6.19
N VAL A 387 9.60 -10.74 -6.00
CA VAL A 387 10.98 -10.98 -6.49
C VAL A 387 10.94 -11.22 -8.00
N GLU A 388 11.76 -10.47 -8.74
CA GLU A 388 11.96 -10.67 -10.18
C GLU A 388 13.12 -11.63 -10.44
N ARG A 389 14.21 -11.47 -9.69
CA ARG A 389 15.43 -12.29 -9.81
C ARG A 389 16.17 -12.31 -8.48
N ALA A 390 16.79 -13.44 -8.18
CA ALA A 390 17.76 -13.56 -7.10
C ALA A 390 19.13 -13.91 -7.67
N TYR A 391 20.18 -13.37 -7.07
CA TYR A 391 21.58 -13.70 -7.31
C TYR A 391 22.15 -14.19 -5.99
N VAL A 392 22.66 -15.42 -5.99
CA VAL A 392 23.32 -16.01 -4.82
C VAL A 392 24.79 -16.16 -5.14
N HIS A 393 25.63 -15.39 -4.44
CA HIS A 393 27.07 -15.56 -4.48
C HIS A 393 27.53 -16.49 -3.36
N ILE A 394 28.58 -17.27 -3.60
CA ILE A 394 29.14 -18.19 -2.63
C ILE A 394 30.56 -17.77 -2.33
N ASP A 395 30.80 -17.41 -1.07
CA ASP A 395 32.10 -17.11 -0.53
C ASP A 395 32.60 -18.24 0.37
N TYR A 396 33.91 -18.35 0.52
CA TYR A 396 34.56 -19.27 1.46
C TYR A 396 35.20 -18.53 2.65
N GLU A 397 35.16 -17.20 2.65
CA GLU A 397 35.88 -16.33 3.57
C GLU A 397 35.00 -15.12 3.91
N THR A 398 35.11 -14.63 5.14
CA THR A 398 34.31 -13.48 5.64
C THR A 398 35.12 -12.19 5.73
N SER A 399 36.45 -12.29 5.57
CA SER A 399 37.38 -11.16 5.63
C SER A 399 37.53 -10.50 4.26
N HIS A 400 36.45 -9.98 3.68
CA HIS A 400 36.52 -9.22 2.43
C HIS A 400 36.91 -7.76 2.71
N LYS A 401 38.00 -7.29 2.09
CA LYS A 401 38.09 -5.87 1.70
C LYS A 401 37.11 -5.70 0.53
N PRO A 402 36.41 -4.57 0.37
CA PRO A 402 35.57 -4.36 -0.80
C PRO A 402 36.44 -4.48 -2.07
N GLU A 403 36.36 -5.60 -2.78
CA GLU A 403 37.17 -5.87 -3.99
C GLU A 403 36.71 -5.05 -5.19
N HIS A 404 35.46 -4.57 -5.15
CA HIS A 404 34.94 -3.65 -6.14
C HIS A 404 35.06 -2.22 -5.64
N ASP A 405 36.02 -1.48 -6.18
CA ASP A 405 36.06 -0.03 -6.06
C ASP A 405 34.69 0.52 -6.49
N LEU A 406 34.00 1.20 -5.58
CA LEU A 406 32.82 1.95 -5.93
C LEU A 406 33.26 3.03 -6.91
N LYS A 407 32.93 2.86 -8.20
CA LYS A 407 33.15 3.86 -9.26
C LYS A 407 32.59 5.26 -8.96
N LYS A 408 31.83 5.42 -7.87
CA LYS A 408 31.33 6.69 -7.34
C LYS A 408 32.45 7.57 -6.75
N ASP A 409 33.60 6.97 -6.43
CA ASP A 409 34.77 7.62 -5.83
C ASP A 409 35.95 7.79 -6.82
N LEU A 410 35.71 7.55 -8.13
CA LEU A 410 36.59 7.96 -9.24
C LEU A 410 36.09 9.26 -9.86
#